data_AF-A0A6I1P249-F1
#
_entry.id   AF-A0A6I1P249-F1
#
_cell.length_a   1.000
_cell.length_b   1.000
_cell.length_c   1.000
_cell.angle_alpha   90.00
_cell.angle_beta   90.00
_cell.angle_gamma   90.00
#
_symmetry.space_group_name_H-M   'P 1'
#
loop_
_entity.id
_entity.type
_entity.pdbx_description
1 polymer ?
#
loop_
_entity_poly.entity_id
_entity_poly.type
_entity_poly.pdbx_seq_one_letter_code
_entity_poly.pdbx_strand_id
1 'polypeptide(L)'
;MVHSTPVYIPTPKADPAGCTFDANLSNPTSDRTSIFARPAAVAVSANDGFTHIFNASSTSSTVGQELVAYLPASIFPNLPNLASTTYSHQFFNDGSPVYKDVCFLYGSTGSLLSNPEARSVVVGTTGAGGTSVYALDVTHVDNMSSSNVLWEFSAK
;
A
#
# COMPACT_ATOMS: atom_id res chain seq x y z
N MET A 1 -15.42 -9.69 -13.78
CA MET A 1 -15.89 -9.86 -12.39
C MET A 1 -14.70 -9.54 -11.49
N VAL A 2 -14.87 -8.70 -10.47
CA VAL A 2 -13.79 -8.35 -9.52
C VAL A 2 -13.92 -9.28 -8.32
N HIS A 3 -12.85 -9.99 -7.95
CA HIS A 3 -12.81 -10.91 -6.81
C HIS A 3 -12.00 -10.38 -5.61
N SER A 4 -11.42 -9.19 -5.76
CA SER A 4 -10.71 -8.49 -4.70
C SER A 4 -11.66 -7.95 -3.62
N THR A 5 -11.31 -8.17 -2.36
CA THR A 5 -11.96 -7.57 -1.21
C THR A 5 -11.17 -6.35 -0.74
N PRO A 6 -11.81 -5.19 -0.49
CA PRO A 6 -11.12 -4.02 0.03
C PRO A 6 -10.53 -4.28 1.42
N VAL A 7 -9.44 -3.59 1.76
CA VAL A 7 -8.84 -3.63 3.10
C VAL A 7 -8.83 -2.24 3.72
N TYR A 8 -9.26 -2.16 4.98
CA TYR A 8 -9.27 -0.92 5.76
C TYR A 8 -7.91 -0.69 6.43
N ILE A 9 -7.40 0.52 6.29
CA ILE A 9 -6.15 1.01 6.88
C ILE A 9 -6.55 2.08 7.92
N PRO A 10 -6.58 1.75 9.22
CA PRO A 10 -6.94 2.69 10.26
C PRO A 10 -5.86 3.75 10.45
N THR A 11 -6.26 4.92 10.97
CA THR A 11 -5.32 5.85 11.61
C THR A 11 -4.77 5.20 12.89
N PRO A 12 -3.44 5.10 13.05
CA PRO A 12 -2.83 4.55 14.26
C PRO A 12 -3.26 5.32 15.51
N LYS A 13 -3.56 4.58 16.58
CA LYS A 13 -3.94 5.15 17.90
C LYS A 13 -2.94 4.85 19.00
N ALA A 14 -2.06 3.88 18.78
CA ALA A 14 -1.03 3.45 19.70
C ALA A 14 0.10 2.78 18.90
N ASP A 15 1.27 2.67 19.52
CA ASP A 15 2.37 1.89 18.96
C ASP A 15 2.08 0.38 19.06
N PRO A 16 2.51 -0.42 18.07
CA PRO A 16 2.52 -1.87 18.18
C PRO A 16 3.49 -2.34 19.28
N ALA A 17 3.27 -3.54 19.81
CA ALA A 17 4.17 -4.11 20.79
C ALA A 17 5.57 -4.34 20.18
N GLY A 18 6.60 -3.71 20.75
CA GLY A 18 8.00 -3.92 20.39
C GLY A 18 8.58 -3.00 19.32
N CYS A 19 7.80 -2.02 18.83
CA CYS A 19 8.28 -0.99 17.91
C CYS A 19 7.50 0.32 18.08
N THR A 20 7.97 1.39 17.45
CA THR A 20 7.35 2.72 17.57
C THR A 20 7.29 3.41 16.20
N PHE A 21 6.26 4.21 15.98
CA PHE A 21 6.09 5.03 14.75
C PHE A 21 6.97 6.30 14.75
N ASP A 22 8.17 6.27 15.34
CA ASP A 22 9.04 7.44 15.49
C ASP A 22 10.46 7.22 14.96
N ALA A 23 10.75 6.09 14.31
CA ALA A 23 12.10 5.74 13.90
C ALA A 23 12.48 6.20 12.47
N ASN A 24 11.67 7.03 11.81
CA ASN A 24 11.97 7.52 10.46
C ASN A 24 13.07 8.61 10.49
N LEU A 25 14.31 8.09 10.52
CA LEU A 25 15.70 8.57 10.45
C LEU A 25 16.07 10.07 10.27
N SER A 26 15.15 10.98 9.96
CA SER A 26 15.42 12.43 9.80
C SER A 26 14.80 13.32 10.88
N ASN A 27 13.57 13.06 11.37
CA ASN A 27 12.99 13.72 12.55
C ASN A 27 11.84 12.90 13.19
N PRO A 28 12.14 12.10 14.23
CA PRO A 28 11.19 11.22 14.93
C PRO A 28 9.87 11.85 15.38
N THR A 29 9.93 13.03 16.00
CA THR A 29 8.77 13.61 16.70
C THR A 29 7.72 14.16 15.73
N SER A 30 8.17 14.84 14.67
CA SER A 30 7.27 15.33 13.62
C SER A 30 6.66 14.17 12.84
N ASP A 31 7.45 13.13 12.59
CA ASP A 31 7.03 11.95 11.85
C ASP A 31 5.89 11.24 12.57
N ARG A 32 6.11 10.90 13.85
CA ARG A 32 5.09 10.34 14.73
C ARG A 32 3.81 11.17 14.75
N THR A 33 3.93 12.48 14.89
CA THR A 33 2.77 13.39 14.93
C THR A 33 1.98 13.29 13.63
N SER A 34 2.65 13.26 12.48
CA SER A 34 1.99 13.11 11.18
C SER A 34 1.32 11.74 11.00
N ILE A 35 1.96 10.65 11.46
CA ILE A 35 1.41 9.29 11.36
C ILE A 35 0.12 9.15 12.17
N PHE A 36 0.09 9.71 13.38
CA PHE A 36 -1.11 9.66 14.23
C PHE A 36 -2.19 10.65 13.79
N ALA A 37 -1.86 11.61 12.94
CA ALA A 37 -2.79 12.58 12.36
C ALA A 37 -3.28 12.20 10.94
N ARG A 38 -2.65 11.21 10.29
CA ARG A 38 -2.97 10.80 8.92
C ARG A 38 -4.41 10.31 8.80
N PRO A 39 -5.08 10.52 7.66
CA PRO A 39 -6.42 10.00 7.44
C PRO A 39 -6.42 8.45 7.44
N ALA A 40 -7.51 7.87 7.90
CA ALA A 40 -7.79 6.46 7.61
C ALA A 40 -7.98 6.29 6.09
N ALA A 41 -7.68 5.11 5.58
CA ALA A 41 -7.77 4.82 4.15
C ALA A 41 -8.37 3.43 3.88
N VAL A 42 -8.74 3.18 2.63
CA VAL A 42 -9.14 1.86 2.14
C VAL A 42 -8.32 1.56 0.89
N ALA A 43 -7.67 0.40 0.85
CA ALA A 43 -6.99 -0.08 -0.34
C ALA A 43 -7.84 -1.13 -1.08
N VAL A 44 -7.91 -1.02 -2.39
CA VAL A 44 -8.70 -1.88 -3.28
C VAL A 44 -7.86 -2.22 -4.50
N SER A 45 -7.60 -3.51 -4.71
CA SER A 45 -7.08 -3.99 -6.00
C SER A 45 -8.22 -4.05 -7.01
N ALA A 46 -7.99 -3.49 -8.19
CA ALA A 46 -8.97 -3.39 -9.26
C ALA A 46 -8.48 -4.06 -10.54
N ASN A 47 -9.44 -4.54 -11.34
CA ASN A 47 -9.14 -5.27 -12.57
C ASN A 47 -8.70 -4.36 -13.74
N ASP A 48 -8.51 -3.07 -13.50
CA ASP A 48 -7.76 -2.18 -14.41
C ASP A 48 -6.24 -2.33 -14.23
N GLY A 49 -5.81 -3.17 -13.29
CA GLY A 49 -4.43 -3.50 -13.02
C GLY A 49 -3.82 -2.77 -11.84
N PHE A 50 -4.53 -1.80 -11.26
CA PHE A 50 -4.01 -0.98 -10.18
C PHE A 50 -4.49 -1.47 -8.80
N THR A 51 -3.75 -1.09 -7.77
CA THR A 51 -4.26 -1.01 -6.40
C THR A 51 -4.46 0.45 -6.07
N HIS A 52 -5.71 0.83 -5.82
CA HIS A 52 -6.10 2.17 -5.44
C HIS A 52 -6.20 2.27 -3.94
N ILE A 53 -5.80 3.42 -3.39
CA ILE A 53 -5.97 3.75 -1.99
C ILE A 53 -6.81 5.03 -1.90
N PHE A 54 -7.93 4.95 -1.22
CA PHE A 54 -8.87 6.06 -1.05
C PHE A 54 -8.90 6.56 0.39
N ASN A 55 -9.14 7.85 0.58
CA ASN A 55 -9.40 8.43 1.90
C ASN A 55 -10.71 7.88 2.47
N ALA A 56 -10.64 7.29 3.66
CA ALA A 56 -11.78 6.72 4.38
C ALA A 56 -12.07 7.45 5.70
N SER A 57 -11.48 8.62 5.91
CA SER A 57 -11.76 9.47 7.05
C SER A 57 -13.14 10.12 6.90
N SER A 58 -14.12 9.63 7.66
CA SER A 58 -15.51 10.09 7.59
C SER A 58 -15.71 11.57 7.95
N THR A 59 -14.74 12.17 8.64
CA THR A 59 -14.75 13.59 9.02
C THR A 59 -14.02 14.48 8.01
N SER A 60 -13.43 13.89 6.97
CA SER A 60 -12.71 14.64 5.92
C SER A 60 -13.67 15.13 4.84
N SER A 61 -13.47 16.37 4.36
CA SER A 61 -14.12 16.86 3.15
C SER A 61 -13.65 16.14 1.88
N THR A 62 -12.57 15.37 1.98
CA THR A 62 -11.98 14.57 0.89
C THR A 62 -12.26 13.07 1.03
N VAL A 63 -13.26 12.67 1.82
CA VAL A 63 -13.68 11.27 1.91
C VAL A 63 -13.99 10.69 0.52
N GLY A 64 -13.49 9.49 0.23
CA GLY A 64 -13.61 8.85 -1.07
C GLY A 64 -12.66 9.37 -2.15
N GLN A 65 -11.87 10.42 -1.88
CA GLN A 65 -10.85 10.87 -2.81
C GLN A 65 -9.72 9.83 -2.90
N GLU A 66 -9.26 9.56 -4.12
CA GLU A 66 -8.08 8.73 -4.36
C GLU A 66 -6.82 9.45 -3.85
N LEU A 67 -6.04 8.75 -3.03
CA LEU A 67 -4.78 9.21 -2.48
C LEU A 67 -3.61 8.74 -3.34
N VAL A 68 -3.63 7.49 -3.78
CA VAL A 68 -2.60 6.90 -4.64
C VAL A 68 -3.15 5.71 -5.42
N ALA A 69 -2.58 5.47 -6.59
CA ALA A 69 -2.71 4.22 -7.34
C ALA A 69 -1.33 3.61 -7.57
N TYR A 70 -1.19 2.32 -7.27
CA TYR A 70 0.01 1.56 -7.56
C TYR A 70 -0.25 0.55 -8.68
N LEU A 71 0.67 0.48 -9.64
CA LEU A 71 0.63 -0.47 -10.75
C LEU A 71 1.77 -1.48 -10.59
N PRO A 72 1.48 -2.77 -10.38
CA PRO A 72 2.51 -3.79 -10.42
C PRO A 72 3.19 -3.84 -11.79
N ALA A 73 4.53 -3.89 -11.80
CA ALA A 73 5.32 -3.90 -13.02
C ALA A 73 5.00 -5.12 -13.91
N SER A 74 4.62 -6.26 -13.31
CA SER A 74 4.19 -7.45 -14.04
C SER A 74 2.95 -7.23 -14.93
N ILE A 75 2.13 -6.24 -14.61
CA ILE A 75 0.87 -5.93 -15.30
C ILE A 75 1.08 -4.96 -16.47
N PHE A 76 2.10 -4.10 -16.37
CA PHE A 76 2.36 -3.04 -17.35
C PHE A 76 2.34 -3.49 -18.82
N PRO A 77 2.94 -4.64 -19.22
CA PRO A 77 2.94 -5.08 -20.62
C PRO A 77 1.55 -5.40 -21.19
N ASN A 78 0.59 -5.76 -20.32
CA ASN A 78 -0.73 -6.20 -20.73
C ASN A 78 -1.77 -5.06 -20.73
N LEU A 79 -1.46 -3.91 -20.12
CA LEU A 79 -2.36 -2.76 -20.03
C LEU A 79 -2.96 -2.30 -21.39
N PRO A 80 -2.23 -2.29 -22.52
CA PRO A 80 -2.80 -1.89 -23.80
C PRO A 80 -4.01 -2.75 -24.22
N ASN A 81 -4.13 -3.98 -23.73
CA ASN A 81 -5.27 -4.85 -24.03
C ASN A 81 -6.58 -4.29 -23.47
N LEU A 82 -6.55 -3.49 -22.39
CA LEU A 82 -7.75 -2.84 -21.84
C LEU A 82 -8.39 -1.86 -22.81
N ALA A 83 -7.61 -1.25 -23.72
CA ALA A 83 -8.09 -0.30 -24.71
C ALA A 83 -8.53 -0.96 -26.03
N SER A 84 -8.44 -2.30 -26.15
CA SER A 84 -8.80 -3.01 -27.37
C SER A 84 -10.30 -2.98 -27.63
N THR A 85 -10.70 -2.66 -28.86
CA THR A 85 -12.11 -2.71 -29.30
C THR A 85 -12.66 -4.13 -29.41
N THR A 86 -11.79 -5.14 -29.39
CA THR A 86 -12.11 -6.57 -29.36
C THR A 86 -11.74 -7.21 -28.01
N TYR A 87 -11.81 -6.43 -26.93
CA TYR A 87 -11.47 -6.89 -25.59
C TYR A 87 -12.18 -8.19 -25.21
N SER A 88 -11.38 -9.21 -24.88
CA SER A 88 -11.84 -10.40 -24.16
C SER A 88 -11.41 -10.26 -22.72
N HIS A 89 -12.29 -10.60 -21.77
CA HIS A 89 -12.06 -10.33 -20.36
C HIS A 89 -10.75 -10.98 -19.86
N GLN A 90 -9.81 -10.15 -19.40
CA GLN A 90 -8.57 -10.56 -18.77
C GLN A 90 -8.56 -10.09 -17.32
N PHE A 91 -7.92 -10.88 -16.47
CA PHE A 91 -7.63 -10.46 -15.11
C PHE A 91 -6.29 -9.70 -15.12
N PHE A 92 -6.15 -8.68 -14.29
CA PHE A 92 -4.91 -7.91 -14.13
C PHE A 92 -4.45 -7.89 -12.66
N ASN A 93 -5.14 -7.16 -11.79
CA ASN A 93 -4.85 -7.13 -10.36
C ASN A 93 -6.11 -7.51 -9.56
N ASP A 94 -6.32 -8.81 -9.40
CA ASP A 94 -7.56 -9.37 -8.85
C ASP A 94 -7.37 -9.98 -7.43
N GLY A 95 -6.19 -9.82 -6.83
CA GLY A 95 -5.91 -10.32 -5.49
C GLY A 95 -6.34 -9.35 -4.39
N SER A 96 -6.95 -9.89 -3.33
CA SER A 96 -7.32 -9.10 -2.15
C SER A 96 -6.07 -8.58 -1.41
N PRO A 97 -5.94 -7.26 -1.23
CA PRO A 97 -4.88 -6.70 -0.41
C PRO A 97 -5.07 -7.06 1.08
N VAL A 98 -3.95 -7.16 1.81
CA VAL A 98 -3.91 -7.40 3.25
C VAL A 98 -3.12 -6.27 3.90
N TYR A 99 -3.59 -5.80 5.05
CA TYR A 99 -2.96 -4.72 5.82
C TYR A 99 -2.47 -5.24 7.17
N LYS A 100 -1.27 -4.82 7.58
CA LYS A 100 -0.74 -4.97 8.94
C LYS A 100 0.23 -3.85 9.31
N ASP A 101 0.25 -3.50 10.59
CA ASP A 101 1.38 -2.81 11.19
C ASP A 101 2.48 -3.83 11.51
N VAL A 102 3.71 -3.54 11.10
CA VAL A 102 4.86 -4.44 11.16
C VAL A 102 6.04 -3.72 11.80
N CYS A 103 6.76 -4.41 12.68
CA CYS A 103 7.99 -3.90 13.28
C CYS A 103 9.20 -4.20 12.38
N PHE A 104 9.81 -3.16 11.82
CA PHE A 104 11.04 -3.21 11.04
C PHE A 104 12.24 -3.12 11.99
N LEU A 105 13.12 -4.12 11.91
CA LEU A 105 14.33 -4.18 12.73
C LEU A 105 15.52 -3.51 12.03
N TYR A 106 15.44 -3.33 10.72
CA TYR A 106 16.51 -2.81 9.88
C TYR A 106 16.03 -1.58 9.13
N GLY A 107 16.87 -0.56 9.06
CA GLY A 107 16.61 0.64 8.25
C GLY A 107 16.82 0.39 6.77
N SER A 108 16.56 1.41 5.95
CA SER A 108 16.70 1.35 4.48
C SER A 108 18.11 1.00 4.00
N THR A 109 19.14 1.21 4.82
CA THR A 109 20.54 0.86 4.53
C THR A 109 20.90 -0.57 4.96
N GLY A 110 19.96 -1.34 5.52
CA GLY A 110 20.19 -2.68 6.06
C GLY A 110 20.88 -2.71 7.43
N SER A 111 21.10 -1.55 8.05
CA SER A 111 21.65 -1.46 9.42
C SER A 111 20.57 -1.73 10.45
N LEU A 112 20.92 -2.43 11.54
CA LEU A 112 20.03 -2.67 12.68
C LEU A 112 19.65 -1.33 13.31
N LEU A 113 18.36 -1.12 13.55
CA LEU A 113 17.85 0.07 14.22
C LEU A 113 18.03 -0.05 15.73
N SER A 114 18.40 1.05 16.39
CA SER A 114 18.48 1.11 17.85
C SER A 114 17.11 0.89 18.51
N ASN A 115 16.04 1.32 17.83
CA ASN A 115 14.66 1.05 18.20
C ASN A 115 13.93 0.52 16.95
N PRO A 116 13.23 -0.62 17.02
CA PRO A 116 12.42 -1.11 15.92
C PRO A 116 11.37 -0.09 15.46
N GLU A 117 11.22 0.04 14.14
CA GLU A 117 10.31 1.00 13.51
C GLU A 117 8.97 0.35 13.19
N ALA A 118 7.87 0.94 13.66
CA ALA A 118 6.54 0.51 13.25
C ALA A 118 6.21 1.09 11.87
N ARG A 119 5.82 0.23 10.93
CA ARG A 119 5.33 0.64 9.60
C ARG A 119 3.99 -0.01 9.31
N SER A 120 3.09 0.77 8.72
CA SER A 120 1.82 0.28 8.19
C SER A 120 2.05 -0.25 6.78
N VAL A 121 1.85 -1.54 6.55
CA VAL A 121 2.15 -2.21 5.28
C VAL A 121 0.89 -2.79 4.66
N VAL A 122 0.72 -2.56 3.35
CA VAL A 122 -0.25 -3.26 2.51
C VAL A 122 0.49 -4.24 1.61
N VAL A 123 0.10 -5.49 1.64
CA VAL A 123 0.58 -6.53 0.72
C VAL A 123 -0.55 -6.89 -0.22
N GLY A 124 -0.28 -6.90 -1.52
CA GLY A 124 -1.23 -7.32 -2.54
C GLY A 124 -0.63 -8.34 -3.49
N THR A 125 -1.50 -8.98 -4.27
CA THR A 125 -1.11 -9.94 -5.31
C THR A 125 -1.91 -9.65 -6.57
N THR A 126 -1.34 -9.93 -7.73
CA THR A 126 -2.07 -9.79 -9.01
C THR A 126 -3.17 -10.83 -9.19
N GLY A 127 -3.19 -11.88 -8.36
CA GLY A 127 -4.20 -12.93 -8.39
C GLY A 127 -4.25 -13.63 -9.76
N ALA A 128 -5.43 -13.70 -10.36
CA ALA A 128 -5.61 -14.34 -11.67
C ALA A 128 -4.94 -13.59 -12.84
N GLY A 129 -4.52 -12.33 -12.65
CA GLY A 129 -3.95 -11.52 -13.73
C GLY A 129 -2.44 -11.61 -13.91
N GLY A 130 -1.77 -12.36 -13.04
CA GLY A 130 -0.34 -12.61 -13.14
C GLY A 130 0.22 -13.25 -11.87
N THR A 131 1.50 -13.57 -11.91
CA THR A 131 2.22 -14.19 -10.79
C THR A 131 3.13 -13.17 -10.12
N SER A 132 2.57 -12.16 -9.46
CA SER A 132 3.33 -11.23 -8.63
C SER A 132 2.69 -10.94 -7.27
N VAL A 133 3.56 -10.59 -6.32
CA VAL A 133 3.23 -10.12 -4.98
C VAL A 133 4.03 -8.85 -4.73
N TYR A 134 3.40 -7.86 -4.13
CA TYR A 134 4.02 -6.56 -3.84
C TYR A 134 3.67 -6.09 -2.44
N ALA A 135 4.52 -5.23 -1.89
CA ALA A 135 4.27 -4.56 -0.62
C ALA A 135 4.48 -3.06 -0.72
N LEU A 136 3.54 -2.33 -0.14
CA LEU A 136 3.51 -0.87 -0.07
C LEU A 136 3.59 -0.43 1.39
N ASP A 137 4.48 0.52 1.67
CA ASP A 137 4.54 1.24 2.92
C ASP A 137 3.51 2.37 2.92
N VAL A 138 2.39 2.13 3.61
CA VAL A 138 1.26 3.06 3.75
C VAL A 138 1.30 3.81 5.09
N THR A 139 2.48 3.91 5.73
CA THR A 139 2.67 4.63 7.00
C THR A 139 2.29 6.10 6.88
N HIS A 140 2.57 6.72 5.74
CA HIS A 140 2.10 8.07 5.37
C HIS A 140 1.20 8.00 4.15
N VAL A 141 -0.02 7.48 4.34
CA VAL A 141 -0.96 7.19 3.25
C VAL A 141 -1.39 8.43 2.44
N ASP A 142 -1.28 9.61 3.02
CA ASP A 142 -1.57 10.92 2.42
C ASP A 142 -0.36 11.57 1.73
N ASN A 143 0.83 10.94 1.81
CA ASN A 143 2.06 11.40 1.18
C ASN A 143 2.88 10.21 0.66
N MET A 144 2.33 9.52 -0.33
CA MET A 144 2.99 8.37 -0.95
C MET A 144 3.72 8.75 -2.24
N SER A 145 4.87 8.12 -2.46
CA SER A 145 5.68 8.24 -3.67
C SER A 145 6.26 6.88 -4.07
N SER A 146 7.11 6.84 -5.09
CA SER A 146 7.81 5.61 -5.50
C SER A 146 8.68 5.00 -4.40
N SER A 147 9.13 5.79 -3.42
CA SER A 147 9.91 5.29 -2.27
C SER A 147 9.09 4.44 -1.30
N ASN A 148 7.76 4.48 -1.40
CA ASN A 148 6.86 3.69 -0.57
C ASN A 148 6.67 2.26 -1.09
N VAL A 149 7.17 1.96 -2.29
CA VAL A 149 7.18 0.57 -2.78
C VAL A 149 8.32 -0.16 -2.08
N LEU A 150 7.99 -1.09 -1.19
CA LEU A 150 8.98 -1.86 -0.43
C LEU A 150 9.65 -2.88 -1.33
N TRP A 151 8.84 -3.64 -2.07
CA TRP A 151 9.28 -4.65 -3.01
C TRP A 151 8.12 -5.11 -3.91
N GLU A 152 8.48 -5.67 -5.05
CA GLU A 152 7.62 -6.47 -5.91
C GLU A 152 8.42 -7.70 -6.33
N PHE A 153 7.85 -8.89 -6.08
CA PHE A 153 8.39 -10.15 -6.57
C PHE A 153 7.44 -10.68 -7.64
N SER A 154 8.00 -11.05 -8.79
CA SER A 154 7.25 -11.71 -9.85
C SER A 154 7.95 -13.02 -10.23
N ALA A 155 7.16 -14.03 -10.57
CA ALA A 155 7.69 -15.24 -11.18
C ALA A 155 8.07 -14.90 -12.63
N LYS A 156 9.36 -14.74 -12.88
CA LYS A 156 9.95 -14.65 -14.21
C LYS A 156 11.20 -15.53 -14.26
#